data_AF-A0A928WK78-F1
#
_entry.id   AF-A0A928WK78-F1
#
_cell.length_a   1.000
_cell.length_b   1.000
_cell.length_c   1.000
_cell.angle_alpha   90.00
_cell.angle_beta   90.00
_cell.angle_gamma   90.00
#
_symmetry.space_group_name_H-M   'P 1'
#
loop_
_entity.id
_entity.type
_entity.pdbx_description
1 polymer ?
#
loop_
_entity_poly.entity_id
_entity_poly.type
_entity_poly.pdbx_seq_one_letter_code
_entity_poly.pdbx_strand_id
1 'polypeptide(L)'
;MTERGSTYNYNGRPSRASKESRDLAEKFATAIGEFNWQIDYLKFCQLLELEPGDYADQQYRHFQELAEALTRFNVESLAKMIDAGSSKG
;
A
#
# COMPACT_ATOMS: atom_id res chain seq x y z
N MET A 1 -5.41 -12.43 24.26
CA MET A 1 -4.24 -13.07 23.64
C MET A 1 -3.95 -12.31 22.36
N THR A 2 -2.95 -11.43 22.36
CA THR A 2 -2.55 -10.69 21.15
C THR A 2 -1.33 -11.38 20.58
N GLU A 3 -1.54 -12.11 19.48
CA GLU A 3 -0.46 -12.68 18.69
C GLU A 3 0.41 -11.54 18.12
N ARG A 4 1.56 -11.30 18.78
CA ARG A 4 2.63 -10.48 18.21
C ARG A 4 3.19 -11.26 17.03
N GLY A 5 2.72 -10.91 15.83
CA GLY A 5 3.23 -11.43 14.56
C GLY A 5 4.75 -11.43 14.56
N SER A 6 5.32 -12.63 14.56
CA SER A 6 6.76 -12.80 14.67
C SER A 6 7.45 -12.31 13.40
N THR A 7 8.36 -11.35 13.57
CA THR A 7 9.17 -10.76 12.52
C THR A 7 10.36 -11.66 12.19
N TYR A 8 10.13 -12.82 11.57
CA TYR A 8 11.22 -13.69 11.12
C TYR A 8 11.69 -13.31 9.70
N ASN A 9 12.99 -13.09 9.54
CA ASN A 9 13.71 -12.95 8.27
C ASN A 9 14.97 -13.82 8.30
N TYR A 10 15.35 -14.39 7.16
CA TYR A 10 16.21 -15.58 6.95
C TYR A 10 17.65 -15.54 7.52
N ASN A 11 18.13 -14.42 8.09
CA ASN A 11 19.55 -14.22 8.43
C ASN A 11 19.84 -13.79 9.89
N GLY A 12 18.91 -13.98 10.83
CA GLY A 12 19.19 -13.85 12.28
C GLY A 12 19.52 -12.44 12.80
N ARG A 13 19.53 -11.40 11.96
CA ARG A 13 19.59 -10.00 12.38
C ARG A 13 18.19 -9.39 12.38
N PRO A 14 17.80 -8.61 13.41
CA PRO A 14 16.60 -7.78 13.34
C PRO A 14 16.85 -6.69 12.29
N SER A 15 16.56 -6.98 11.03
CA SER A 15 16.41 -5.95 10.00
C SER A 15 15.10 -5.25 10.31
N ARG A 16 15.22 -4.14 11.03
CA ARG A 16 14.15 -3.15 11.13
C ARG A 16 14.21 -2.31 9.86
N ALA A 17 13.07 -2.09 9.24
CA ALA A 17 13.01 -1.10 8.17
C ALA A 17 13.44 0.28 8.68
N SER A 18 13.99 1.09 7.77
CA SER A 18 14.33 2.48 8.08
C SER A 18 13.11 3.24 8.62
N LYS A 19 13.33 4.28 9.43
CA LYS A 19 12.22 5.10 9.93
C LYS A 19 11.46 5.74 8.77
N GLU A 20 12.20 6.24 7.78
CA GLU A 20 11.63 6.86 6.58
C GLU A 20 10.73 5.89 5.81
N SER A 21 11.16 4.65 5.59
CA SER A 21 10.33 3.64 4.91
C SER A 21 9.10 3.24 5.69
N ARG A 22 9.16 3.24 7.04
CA ARG A 22 7.97 3.01 7.88
C ARG A 22 6.99 4.17 7.79
N ASP A 23 7.48 5.40 7.90
CA ASP A 23 6.66 6.60 7.78
C ASP A 23 6.02 6.68 6.38
N LEU A 24 6.74 6.29 5.32
CA LEU A 24 6.22 6.24 3.95
C LEU A 24 5.19 5.13 3.78
N ALA A 25 5.47 3.91 4.25
CA ALA A 25 4.55 2.78 4.19
C ALA A 25 3.22 3.09 4.88
N GLU A 26 3.28 3.65 6.09
CA GLU A 26 2.10 4.02 6.86
C GLU A 26 1.29 5.10 6.16
N LYS A 27 1.93 6.19 5.71
CA LYS A 27 1.26 7.28 4.99
C LYS A 27 0.60 6.78 3.71
N PHE A 28 1.32 5.99 2.92
CA PHE A 28 0.83 5.48 1.64
C PHE A 28 -0.35 4.52 1.83
N ALA A 29 -0.21 3.50 2.69
CA ALA A 29 -1.28 2.53 2.91
C ALA A 29 -2.54 3.17 3.50
N THR A 30 -2.37 4.12 4.44
CA THR A 30 -3.48 4.85 5.04
C THR A 30 -4.19 5.72 4.01
N ALA A 31 -3.45 6.52 3.25
CA ALA A 31 -4.05 7.41 2.25
C ALA A 31 -4.82 6.66 1.16
N ILE A 32 -4.27 5.56 0.65
CA ILE A 32 -4.96 4.72 -0.34
C ILE A 32 -6.21 4.06 0.26
N GLY A 33 -6.13 3.57 1.50
CA GLY A 33 -7.26 2.98 2.20
C GLY A 33 -8.41 3.97 2.43
N GLU A 34 -8.08 5.18 2.94
CA GLU A 34 -9.06 6.26 3.14
C GLU A 34 -9.70 6.69 1.83
N PHE A 35 -8.89 6.86 0.79
CA PHE A 35 -9.36 7.24 -0.54
C PHE A 35 -10.34 6.19 -1.09
N ASN A 36 -10.01 4.91 -0.98
CA ASN A 36 -10.89 3.82 -1.42
C ASN A 36 -12.24 3.80 -0.67
N TRP A 37 -12.25 4.19 0.61
CA TRP A 37 -13.49 4.27 1.40
C TRP A 37 -14.41 5.41 0.99
N GLN A 38 -13.85 6.51 0.48
CA GLN A 38 -14.59 7.74 0.18
C GLN A 38 -15.01 7.87 -1.29
N ILE A 39 -14.37 7.11 -2.18
CA ILE A 39 -14.48 7.36 -3.62
C ILE A 39 -15.42 6.40 -4.34
N ASP A 40 -16.34 7.01 -5.08
CA ASP A 40 -17.14 6.33 -6.10
C ASP A 40 -16.46 6.40 -7.48
N TYR A 41 -16.89 5.56 -8.40
CA TYR A 41 -16.32 5.45 -9.74
C TYR A 41 -16.23 6.81 -10.49
N LEU A 42 -17.25 7.66 -10.38
CA LEU A 42 -17.27 8.94 -11.12
C LEU A 42 -16.25 9.92 -10.55
N LYS A 43 -16.11 10.00 -9.23
CA LYS A 43 -15.06 10.80 -8.59
C LYS A 43 -13.67 10.27 -8.90
N PHE A 44 -13.51 8.94 -8.99
CA PHE A 44 -12.24 8.33 -9.37
C PHE A 44 -11.85 8.75 -10.78
N CYS A 45 -12.79 8.67 -11.72
CA CYS A 45 -12.60 9.15 -13.08
C CYS A 45 -12.26 10.64 -13.10
N GLN A 46 -12.98 11.47 -12.35
CA GLN A 46 -12.71 12.90 -12.28
C GLN A 46 -11.31 13.21 -11.74
N LEU A 47 -10.87 12.55 -10.67
CA LEU A 47 -9.56 12.81 -10.07
C LEU A 47 -8.41 12.44 -10.99
N LEU A 48 -8.55 11.33 -11.71
CA LEU A 48 -7.53 10.83 -12.64
C LEU A 48 -7.70 11.36 -14.06
N GLU A 49 -8.62 12.31 -14.27
CA GLU A 49 -8.93 12.90 -15.57
C GLU A 49 -9.27 11.84 -16.64
N LEU A 50 -9.97 10.78 -16.24
CA LEU A 50 -10.40 9.68 -17.10
C LEU A 50 -11.82 9.91 -17.59
N GLU A 51 -12.07 9.58 -18.86
CA GLU A 51 -13.42 9.47 -19.40
C GLU A 51 -14.04 8.15 -18.91
N PRO A 52 -15.29 8.16 -18.38
CA PRO A 52 -16.00 6.95 -18.02
C PRO A 52 -16.12 5.98 -19.20
N GLY A 53 -15.69 4.74 -18.99
CA GLY A 53 -15.67 3.71 -20.02
C GLY A 53 -14.82 2.51 -19.61
N ASP A 54 -14.64 1.55 -20.52
CA ASP A 54 -14.02 0.26 -20.24
C ASP A 54 -12.61 0.37 -19.63
N TYR A 55 -11.83 1.37 -20.06
CA TYR A 55 -10.50 1.64 -19.51
C TYR A 55 -10.57 2.13 -18.06
N ALA A 56 -11.44 3.11 -17.78
CA ALA A 56 -11.60 3.65 -16.44
C ALA A 56 -12.18 2.60 -15.48
N ASP A 57 -13.08 1.73 -15.95
CA ASP A 57 -13.59 0.58 -15.18
C ASP A 57 -12.47 -0.36 -14.75
N GLN A 58 -11.55 -0.69 -15.67
CA GLN A 58 -10.40 -1.54 -15.37
C GLN A 58 -9.46 -0.87 -14.36
N GLN A 59 -9.16 0.41 -14.53
CA GLN A 59 -8.31 1.16 -13.59
C GLN A 59 -8.96 1.25 -12.21
N TYR A 60 -10.28 1.46 -12.14
CA TYR A 60 -11.00 1.51 -10.87
C TYR A 60 -10.95 0.16 -10.14
N ARG A 61 -11.10 -0.96 -10.87
CA ARG A 61 -10.94 -2.30 -10.28
C ARG A 61 -9.52 -2.53 -9.77
N HIS A 62 -8.49 -2.18 -10.54
CA HIS A 62 -7.10 -2.30 -10.09
C HIS A 62 -6.82 -1.45 -8.85
N PHE A 63 -7.40 -0.26 -8.78
CA PHE A 63 -7.32 0.59 -7.60
C PHE A 63 -7.95 -0.08 -6.37
N GLN A 64 -9.15 -0.65 -6.52
CA GLN A 64 -9.81 -1.39 -5.43
C GLN A 64 -8.99 -2.60 -4.97
N GLU A 65 -8.45 -3.36 -5.91
CA GLU A 65 -7.57 -4.51 -5.65
C GLU A 65 -6.29 -4.08 -4.90
N LEU A 66 -5.69 -2.97 -5.30
CA LEU A 66 -4.52 -2.39 -4.61
C LEU A 66 -4.86 -2.00 -3.17
N ALA A 67 -5.97 -1.26 -2.98
CA ALA A 67 -6.39 -0.84 -1.65
C ALA A 67 -6.66 -2.03 -0.74
N GLU A 68 -7.33 -3.07 -1.25
CA GLU A 68 -7.55 -4.31 -0.50
C GLU A 68 -6.23 -5.03 -0.18
N ALA A 69 -5.33 -5.15 -1.16
CA ALA A 69 -4.03 -5.81 -0.96
C ALA A 69 -3.20 -5.12 0.11
N LEU A 70 -3.21 -3.78 0.17
CA LEU A 70 -2.46 -3.02 1.17
C LEU A 70 -2.92 -3.32 2.60
N THR A 71 -4.19 -3.66 2.83
CA THR A 71 -4.69 -4.05 4.16
C THR A 71 -4.12 -5.38 4.68
N ARG A 72 -3.59 -6.21 3.78
CA ARG A 72 -3.05 -7.54 4.11
C ARG A 72 -1.60 -7.49 4.58
N PHE A 73 -0.91 -6.36 4.39
CA PHE A 73 0.46 -6.15 4.84
C PHE A 73 0.50 -5.27 6.08
N ASN A 74 1.35 -5.62 7.05
CA ASN A 74 1.68 -4.68 8.12
C ASN A 74 2.71 -3.65 7.64
N VAL A 75 2.73 -2.49 8.31
CA VAL A 75 3.63 -1.36 7.99
C VAL A 75 5.09 -1.79 7.92
N GLU A 76 5.55 -2.67 8.83
CA GLU A 76 6.94 -3.15 8.85
C GLU A 76 7.29 -3.95 7.58
N SER A 77 6.36 -4.75 7.06
CA SER A 77 6.58 -5.55 5.86
C SER A 77 6.64 -4.66 4.61
N LEU A 78 5.73 -3.70 4.49
CA LEU A 78 5.75 -2.70 3.42
C LEU A 78 7.04 -1.87 3.46
N ALA A 79 7.46 -1.44 4.65
CA ALA A 79 8.67 -0.65 4.82
C ALA A 79 9.94 -1.42 4.40
N LYS A 80 10.01 -2.73 4.67
CA LYS A 80 11.10 -3.59 4.18
C LYS A 80 11.12 -3.70 2.66
N MET A 81 9.95 -3.77 2.03
CA MET A 81 9.84 -3.79 0.56
C MET A 81 10.32 -2.47 -0.04
N ILE A 82 9.95 -1.33 0.57
CA ILE A 82 10.41 0.00 0.18
C ILE A 82 11.94 0.08 0.26
N ASP A 83 12.54 -0.26 1.41
CA ASP A 83 14.00 -0.23 1.58
C ASP A 83 14.71 -1.08 0.50
N ALA A 84 14.19 -2.28 0.21
CA ALA A 84 14.75 -3.17 -0.80
C ALA A 84 14.66 -2.59 -2.23
N GLY A 85 13.60 -1.83 -2.53
CA GLY A 85 13.42 -1.14 -3.81
C GLY A 85 14.33 0.09 -3.95
N SER A 86 14.50 0.86 -2.87
CA SER A 86 15.30 2.10 -2.84
C SER A 86 16.81 1.84 -2.79
N SER A 87 17.25 0.69 -2.28
CA SER A 87 18.69 0.34 -2.18
C SER A 87 19.35 0.04 -3.54
N LYS A 88 18.63 0.15 -4.67
CA LYS A 88 19.16 -0.05 -6.03
C LYS A 88 19.49 1.25 -6.78
N GLY A 89 19.56 2.38 -6.07
CA GLY A 89 20.02 3.68 -6.61
C GLY A 89 21.52 3.90 -6.42
#